data_AF-A0A923ZNX9-F1
#
_entry.id   AF-A0A923ZNX9-F1
#
_cell.length_a   1.000
_cell.length_b   1.000
_cell.length_c   1.000
_cell.angle_alpha   90.00
_cell.angle_beta   90.00
_cell.angle_gamma   90.00
#
_symmetry.space_group_name_H-M   'P 1'
#
loop_
_entity.id
_entity.type
_entity.pdbx_description
1 polymer ?
#
loop_
_entity_poly.entity_id
_entity_poly.type
_entity_poly.pdbx_seq_one_letter_code
_entity_poly.pdbx_strand_id
1 'polypeptide(L)'
;ARRVFDVADRFSPYHQYTDKPAGTYWCTSRIQSAPGGQFSVSVGTQFSQAKFFRGRDTENRFTSTCPDPSCCRLPPSVLATKWDKHSWPSARLNSSLLAAMPSGAFPGVDSTEVFEFLERHAPAANRSERVGSTTR
;
A
#
# COMPACT_ATOMS: atom_id res chain seq x y z
N ALA A 1 7.84 3.49 -4.59
CA ALA A 1 7.70 2.13 -5.18
C ALA A 1 6.33 1.96 -5.83
N ARG A 2 5.23 1.71 -5.08
CA ARG A 2 3.89 1.48 -5.66
C ARG A 2 3.39 2.56 -6.63
N ARG A 3 3.74 3.83 -6.38
CA ARG A 3 3.37 4.98 -7.22
C ARG A 3 3.69 4.80 -8.70
N VAL A 4 4.67 3.98 -9.07
CA VAL A 4 4.98 3.69 -10.48
C VAL A 4 3.78 3.12 -11.25
N PHE A 5 2.83 2.46 -10.57
CA PHE A 5 1.61 1.94 -11.18
C PHE A 5 0.59 3.03 -11.56
N ASP A 6 0.67 4.21 -10.93
CA ASP A 6 -0.24 5.34 -11.15
C ASP A 6 0.26 6.27 -12.27
N VAL A 7 1.50 6.07 -12.75
CA VAL A 7 2.12 6.91 -13.78
C VAL A 7 1.71 6.44 -15.18
N ALA A 8 1.38 7.40 -16.05
CA ALA A 8 0.98 7.12 -17.43
C ALA A 8 2.15 6.60 -18.29
N ASP A 9 3.33 7.19 -18.15
CA ASP A 9 4.56 6.66 -18.75
C ASP A 9 5.05 5.44 -17.97
N ARG A 10 4.89 4.27 -18.57
CA ARG A 10 5.33 2.98 -18.02
C ARG A 10 6.66 2.49 -18.60
N PHE A 11 7.22 3.22 -19.57
CA PHE A 11 8.44 2.82 -20.27
C PHE A 11 9.67 3.37 -19.57
N SER A 12 9.60 4.63 -19.12
CA SER A 12 10.68 5.30 -18.40
C SER A 12 10.73 4.86 -16.93
N PRO A 13 11.92 4.78 -16.31
CA PRO A 13 12.03 4.61 -14.87
C PRO A 13 11.40 5.80 -14.13
N TYR A 14 10.65 5.50 -13.07
CA TYR A 14 10.08 6.50 -12.19
C TYR A 14 11.07 6.85 -11.08
N HIS A 15 11.38 8.13 -10.94
CA HIS A 15 12.32 8.65 -9.94
C HIS A 15 11.57 9.39 -8.84
N GLN A 16 12.00 9.23 -7.58
CA GLN A 16 11.45 9.97 -6.45
C GLN A 16 12.49 10.19 -5.35
N TYR A 17 12.33 11.28 -4.61
CA TYR A 17 12.92 11.46 -3.28
C TYR A 17 11.90 11.10 -2.19
N THR A 18 12.37 10.46 -1.12
CA THR A 18 11.58 10.16 0.07
C THR A 18 12.30 10.61 1.32
N ASP A 19 11.73 11.58 2.03
CA ASP A 19 12.19 12.01 3.33
C ASP A 19 11.65 11.07 4.40
N LYS A 20 12.56 10.58 5.26
CA LYS A 20 12.26 9.75 6.42
C LYS A 20 12.92 10.36 7.66
N PRO A 21 12.50 10.00 8.88
CA PRO A 21 13.19 10.43 10.10
C PRO A 21 14.70 10.16 10.09
N ALA A 22 15.13 9.07 9.44
CA ALA A 22 16.55 8.70 9.31
C ALA A 22 17.30 9.41 8.17
N GLY A 23 16.63 10.22 7.34
CA GLY A 23 17.22 10.96 6.23
C GLY A 23 16.45 10.87 4.93
N THR A 24 16.96 11.56 3.90
CA THR A 24 16.39 11.57 2.54
C THR A 24 17.02 10.52 1.65
N TYR A 25 16.18 9.82 0.90
CA TYR A 25 16.59 8.76 -0.02
C TYR A 25 16.08 9.05 -1.43
N TRP A 26 16.92 8.81 -2.42
CA TRP A 26 16.52 8.79 -3.82
C TRP A 26 16.22 7.36 -4.24
N CYS A 27 15.11 7.13 -4.94
CA CYS A 27 14.72 5.83 -5.45
C CYS A 27 14.35 5.92 -6.93
N THR A 28 14.70 4.87 -7.68
CA THR A 28 14.17 4.62 -9.02
C THR A 28 13.33 3.34 -9.01
N SER A 29 12.23 3.33 -9.77
CA SER A 29 11.29 2.23 -9.83
C SER A 29 10.87 1.93 -11.27
N ARG A 30 10.64 0.66 -11.59
CA ARG A 30 10.10 0.27 -12.89
C ARG A 30 9.11 -0.88 -12.74
N ILE A 31 8.07 -0.87 -13.56
CA ILE A 31 7.16 -2.02 -13.69
C ILE A 31 7.84 -3.08 -14.54
N GLN A 32 7.81 -4.31 -14.06
CA GLN A 32 8.20 -5.51 -14.78
C GLN A 32 6.96 -6.38 -14.98
N SER A 33 6.87 -7.01 -16.15
CA SER A 33 5.78 -7.93 -16.46
C SER A 33 6.30 -9.36 -16.48
N ALA A 34 5.59 -10.26 -15.82
CA ALA A 34 5.83 -11.70 -15.85
C ALA A 34 4.50 -12.46 -16.05
N PRO A 35 4.52 -13.77 -16.34
CA PRO A 35 3.29 -14.55 -16.51
C PRO A 35 2.33 -14.49 -15.32
N GLY A 36 2.84 -14.25 -14.11
CA GLY A 36 2.05 -14.08 -12.89
C GLY A 36 1.49 -12.68 -12.64
N GLY A 37 1.74 -11.71 -13.54
CA GLY A 37 1.27 -10.33 -13.43
C GLY A 37 2.39 -9.29 -13.45
N GLN A 38 2.03 -8.05 -13.12
CA GLN A 38 2.95 -6.92 -13.05
C GLN A 38 3.46 -6.70 -11.64
N PHE A 39 4.75 -6.38 -11.51
CA PHE A 39 5.38 -6.05 -10.23
C PHE A 39 6.29 -4.83 -10.37
N SER A 40 6.46 -4.08 -9.29
CA SER A 40 7.37 -2.94 -9.24
C SER A 40 8.70 -3.37 -8.64
N VAL A 41 9.79 -3.15 -9.37
CA VAL A 41 11.15 -3.27 -8.82
C VAL A 41 11.67 -1.88 -8.53
N SER A 42 12.12 -1.65 -7.29
CA SER A 42 12.66 -0.37 -6.85
C SER A 42 14.03 -0.56 -6.22
N VAL A 43 14.96 0.32 -6.57
CA VAL A 43 16.26 0.44 -5.90
C VAL A 43 16.48 1.90 -5.51
N GLY A 44 17.23 2.12 -4.44
CA GLY A 44 17.47 3.46 -3.94
C GLY A 44 18.79 3.59 -3.22
N THR A 45 19.19 4.84 -3.02
CA THR A 45 20.40 5.22 -2.30
C THR A 45 20.12 6.47 -1.46
N GLN A 46 21.08 6.86 -0.62
CA GLN A 46 21.00 8.09 0.15
C GLN A 46 21.06 9.32 -0.76
N PHE A 47 20.46 10.44 -0.34
CA PHE A 47 20.47 11.70 -1.08
C PHE A 47 21.88 12.14 -1.53
N SER A 48 22.90 11.98 -0.67
CA SER A 48 24.29 12.34 -0.96
C SER A 48 24.90 11.61 -2.16
N GLN A 49 24.39 10.41 -2.47
CA GLN A 49 24.86 9.57 -3.57
C GLN A 49 24.02 9.74 -4.85
N ALA A 50 22.86 10.41 -4.77
CA ALA A 50 21.95 10.59 -5.91
C ALA A 50 22.62 11.33 -7.09
N LYS A 51 23.65 12.15 -6.83
CA LYS A 51 24.39 12.89 -7.85
C LYS A 51 25.00 12.02 -8.96
N PHE A 52 25.22 10.73 -8.71
CA PHE A 52 25.79 9.78 -9.66
C PHE A 52 24.74 9.05 -10.52
N PHE A 53 23.45 9.26 -10.26
CA PHE A 53 22.37 8.55 -10.94
C PHE A 53 21.56 9.49 -11.87
N ARG A 54 21.10 8.94 -12.99
CA ARG A 54 20.14 9.61 -13.88
C ARG A 54 18.79 9.76 -13.18
N GLY A 55 18.08 10.87 -13.42
CA GLY A 55 16.81 11.18 -12.75
C GLY A 55 16.97 11.79 -11.35
N ARG A 56 18.18 12.27 -11.01
CA ARG A 56 18.45 13.03 -9.78
C ARG A 56 17.73 14.38 -9.70
N ASP A 57 17.36 14.91 -10.85
CA ASP A 57 16.65 16.16 -11.07
C ASP A 57 15.13 16.04 -10.88
N THR A 58 14.65 14.86 -10.49
CA THR A 58 13.23 14.65 -10.20
C THR A 58 12.70 15.56 -9.10
N GLU A 59 11.53 16.13 -9.35
CA GLU A 59 10.78 16.94 -8.38
C GLU A 59 9.82 16.11 -7.54
N ASN A 60 9.63 14.83 -7.88
CA ASN A 60 8.76 13.91 -7.14
C ASN A 60 9.32 13.68 -5.74
N ARG A 61 8.72 14.29 -4.73
CA ARG A 61 9.19 14.21 -3.35
C ARG A 61 8.06 13.83 -2.40
N PHE A 62 8.35 12.89 -1.50
CA PHE A 62 7.39 12.36 -0.55
C PHE A 62 7.98 12.26 0.85
N THR A 63 7.12 12.15 1.84
CA THR A 63 7.50 11.93 3.23
C THR A 63 6.99 10.58 3.71
N SER A 64 7.75 9.92 4.58
CA SER A 64 7.39 8.65 5.22
C SER A 64 7.86 8.67 6.66
N THR A 65 7.03 8.23 7.60
CA THR A 65 7.36 8.15 9.02
C THR A 65 7.99 6.82 9.43
N CYS A 66 8.24 5.91 8.48
CA CYS A 66 8.94 4.64 8.75
C CYS A 66 10.27 4.89 9.50
N PRO A 67 10.62 4.07 10.51
CA PRO A 67 10.11 2.71 10.75
C PRO A 67 8.89 2.59 11.66
N ASP A 68 8.20 3.69 11.98
CA ASP A 68 6.94 3.65 12.75
C ASP A 68 5.95 2.64 12.13
N PRO A 69 5.47 1.63 12.89
CA PRO A 69 4.51 0.65 12.40
C PRO A 69 3.22 1.27 11.84
N SER A 70 2.79 2.42 12.39
CA SER A 70 1.59 3.14 11.92
C SER A 70 1.76 3.76 10.53
N CYS A 71 2.99 3.89 10.02
CA CYS A 71 3.24 4.48 8.71
C CYS A 71 2.67 3.65 7.56
N CYS A 72 2.86 2.32 7.59
CA CYS A 72 2.48 1.45 6.48
C CYS A 72 2.31 -0.03 6.85
N ARG A 73 2.43 -0.41 8.14
CA ARG A 73 2.31 -1.82 8.57
C ARG A 73 1.01 -2.07 9.33
N LEU A 74 0.57 -1.10 10.12
CA LEU A 74 -0.65 -1.18 10.89
C LEU A 74 -1.75 -0.33 10.25
N PRO A 75 -2.95 -0.89 10.05
CA PRO A 75 -4.10 -0.10 9.62
C PRO A 75 -4.53 0.89 10.72
N PRO A 76 -5.20 2.00 10.35
CA PRO A 76 -5.82 2.91 11.32
C PRO A 76 -6.74 2.15 12.28
N SER A 77 -6.68 2.50 13.56
CA SER A 77 -7.39 1.77 14.63
C SER A 77 -8.89 1.65 14.38
N VAL A 78 -9.53 2.71 13.89
CA VAL A 78 -10.96 2.74 13.56
C VAL A 78 -11.32 1.69 12.51
N LEU A 79 -10.49 1.55 11.46
CA LEU A 79 -10.69 0.56 10.41
C LEU A 79 -10.41 -0.85 10.93
N ALA A 80 -9.35 -1.03 11.70
CA ALA A 80 -9.01 -2.31 12.31
C ALA A 80 -10.14 -2.84 13.20
N THR A 81 -10.67 -2.02 14.11
CA THR A 81 -11.77 -2.41 14.99
C THR A 81 -13.00 -2.88 14.22
N LYS A 82 -13.30 -2.25 13.07
CA LYS A 82 -14.48 -2.56 12.27
C LYS A 82 -14.30 -3.78 11.36
N TRP A 83 -13.12 -3.97 10.78
CA TRP A 83 -12.93 -4.91 9.66
C TRP A 83 -12.03 -6.11 9.96
N ASP A 84 -11.16 -6.04 10.97
CA ASP A 84 -10.16 -7.09 11.25
C ASP A 84 -10.80 -8.47 11.48
N LYS A 85 -11.91 -8.52 12.22
CA LYS A 85 -12.65 -9.77 12.48
C LYS A 85 -13.69 -10.11 11.42
N HIS A 86 -13.90 -9.23 10.45
CA HIS A 86 -14.95 -9.33 9.43
C HIS A 86 -14.39 -9.50 8.02
N SER A 87 -13.07 -9.61 7.87
CA SER A 87 -12.41 -9.78 6.59
C SER A 87 -11.35 -10.87 6.65
N TRP A 88 -11.35 -11.74 5.62
CA TRP A 88 -10.38 -12.82 5.46
C TRP A 88 -9.84 -12.79 4.03
N PRO A 89 -8.68 -12.17 3.80
CA PRO A 89 -8.06 -12.12 2.48
C PRO A 89 -7.62 -13.51 2.01
N SER A 90 -8.07 -13.92 0.83
CA SER A 90 -7.60 -15.15 0.16
C SER A 90 -6.64 -14.80 -0.98
N ALA A 91 -5.37 -14.53 -0.66
CA ALA A 91 -4.35 -14.28 -1.68
C ALA A 91 -3.96 -15.59 -2.38
N ARG A 92 -3.83 -15.56 -3.72
CA ARG A 92 -3.26 -16.69 -4.47
C ARG A 92 -1.74 -16.70 -4.26
N LEU A 93 -1.25 -17.66 -3.47
CA LEU A 93 0.17 -17.80 -3.17
C LEU A 93 0.79 -18.91 -4.03
N ASN A 94 1.99 -18.66 -4.54
CA ASN A 94 2.85 -19.73 -5.03
C ASN A 94 3.36 -20.54 -3.82
N SER A 95 3.30 -21.87 -3.89
CA SER A 95 3.63 -22.79 -2.79
C SER A 95 5.04 -22.58 -2.22
N SER A 96 6.00 -22.13 -3.04
CA SER A 96 7.36 -21.85 -2.57
C SER A 96 7.47 -20.62 -1.66
N LEU A 97 6.57 -19.62 -1.81
CA LEU A 97 6.55 -18.42 -0.97
C LEU A 97 5.88 -18.66 0.39
N LEU A 98 4.92 -19.59 0.44
CA LEU A 98 4.22 -19.99 1.67
C LEU A 98 5.18 -20.54 2.74
N ALA A 99 6.23 -21.26 2.34
CA ALA A 99 7.17 -21.91 3.26
C ALA A 99 8.10 -20.95 4.01
N ALA A 100 8.25 -19.70 3.54
CA ALA A 100 9.22 -18.73 4.08
C ALA A 100 8.57 -17.58 4.86
N MET A 101 7.25 -17.58 5.03
CA MET A 101 6.52 -16.43 5.58
C MET A 101 6.27 -16.58 7.10
N PRO A 102 6.39 -15.49 7.89
CA PRO A 102 5.96 -15.47 9.29
C PRO A 102 4.46 -15.79 9.39
N SER A 103 4.07 -16.55 10.42
CA SER A 103 2.67 -16.83 10.71
C SER A 103 1.90 -15.54 11.01
N GLY A 104 0.69 -15.42 10.46
CA GLY A 104 -0.28 -14.37 10.81
C GLY A 104 -0.39 -13.18 9.84
N ALA A 105 0.53 -13.03 8.88
CA ALA A 105 0.39 -12.03 7.82
C ALA A 105 -0.06 -12.69 6.51
N PHE A 106 -1.12 -12.19 5.87
CA PHE A 106 -1.48 -12.58 4.51
C PHE A 106 -0.42 -12.01 3.55
N PRO A 107 0.45 -12.84 2.96
CA PRO A 107 1.57 -12.34 2.18
C PRO A 107 1.08 -11.52 0.98
N GLY A 108 1.66 -10.33 0.80
CA GLY A 108 1.32 -9.47 -0.32
C GLY A 108 -0.03 -8.77 -0.19
N VAL A 109 -0.70 -8.85 0.96
CA VAL A 109 -1.93 -8.10 1.25
C VAL A 109 -1.62 -6.95 2.19
N ASP A 110 -2.02 -5.74 1.80
CA ASP A 110 -2.02 -4.56 2.67
C ASP A 110 -3.37 -4.45 3.37
N SER A 111 -3.41 -4.75 4.67
CA SER A 111 -4.65 -4.72 5.46
C SER A 111 -5.28 -3.32 5.50
N THR A 112 -4.47 -2.26 5.44
CA THR A 112 -4.98 -0.88 5.41
C THR A 112 -5.82 -0.67 4.16
N GLU A 113 -5.26 -1.04 3.01
CA GLU A 113 -5.96 -0.90 1.73
C GLU A 113 -7.23 -1.76 1.68
N VAL A 114 -7.17 -3.00 2.18
CA VAL A 114 -8.35 -3.87 2.26
C VAL A 114 -9.44 -3.22 3.12
N PHE A 115 -9.10 -2.72 4.30
CA PHE A 115 -10.10 -2.14 5.20
C PHE A 115 -10.66 -0.83 4.65
N GLU A 116 -9.83 0.01 4.02
CA GLU A 116 -10.30 1.20 3.32
C GLU A 116 -11.21 0.86 2.13
N PHE A 117 -10.89 -0.20 1.39
CA PHE A 117 -11.75 -0.68 0.31
C PHE A 117 -13.11 -1.13 0.85
N LEU A 118 -13.12 -1.92 1.92
CA LEU A 118 -14.35 -2.36 2.58
C LEU A 118 -15.15 -1.18 3.12
N GLU A 119 -14.49 -0.17 3.71
CA GLU A 119 -15.15 1.04 4.19
C GLU A 119 -15.82 1.81 3.06
N ARG A 120 -15.13 2.02 1.92
CA ARG A 120 -15.68 2.71 0.75
C ARG A 120 -16.89 2.01 0.13
N HIS A 121 -17.00 0.69 0.28
CA HIS A 121 -18.07 -0.13 -0.30
C HIS A 121 -19.04 -0.68 0.75
N ALA A 122 -18.92 -0.26 2.01
CA ALA A 122 -19.85 -0.65 3.04
C ALA A 122 -21.25 -0.13 2.69
N PRO A 123 -22.31 -0.92 2.90
CA PRO A 123 -23.66 -0.43 2.70
C PRO A 123 -23.86 0.81 3.59
N ALA A 124 -24.34 1.91 2.99
CA ALA A 124 -24.79 3.04 3.76
C ALA A 124 -25.84 2.51 4.75
N ALA A 125 -25.62 2.71 6.04
CA ALA A 125 -26.60 2.36 7.04
C ALA A 125 -27.91 3.03 6.64
N ASN A 126 -28.87 2.23 6.16
CA ASN A 126 -30.16 2.73 5.72
C ASN A 126 -30.75 3.53 6.88
N ARG A 127 -30.87 4.86 6.68
CA ARG A 127 -31.76 5.71 7.45
C ARG A 127 -33.20 5.26 7.18
N SER A 128 -33.58 4.15 7.80
CA SER A 128 -34.96 3.69 7.93
C SER A 128 -35.35 3.74 9.41
N GLU A 129 -35.01 4.84 10.07
CA GLU A 129 -35.98 5.45 10.97
C GLU A 129 -37.01 6.15 10.09
N ARG A 130 -38.09 5.45 9.76
CA ARG A 130 -39.35 6.14 9.49
C ARG A 130 -40.56 5.22 9.68
N VAL A 131 -41.36 5.68 10.64
CA VAL A 131 -42.80 5.44 10.82
C VAL A 131 -43.14 4.19 11.61
N GLY A 132 -43.53 4.45 12.87
CA GLY A 132 -44.06 3.45 13.77
C GLY A 132 -45.36 2.82 13.24
N SER A 133 -45.61 1.62 13.72
CA SER A 133 -46.93 1.02 13.72
C SER A 133 -47.12 0.30 15.04
N THR A 134 -47.50 1.08 16.05
CA THR A 134 -48.40 0.61 17.09
C THR A 134 -49.68 0.16 16.40
N THR A 135 -50.05 -1.11 16.47
CA THR A 135 -51.47 -1.49 16.53
C THR A 135 -51.63 -2.76 17.36
N ARG A 136 -52.64 -2.69 18.21
CA ARG A 136 -53.23 -3.74 19.06
C ARG A 136 -53.54 -5.03 18.33
#